data_AF-A0A960VW59-F1
#
_entry.id   AF-A0A960VW59-F1
#
_cell.length_a   1.000
_cell.length_b   1.000
_cell.length_c   1.000
_cell.angle_alpha   90.00
_cell.angle_beta   90.00
_cell.angle_gamma   90.00
#
_symmetry.space_group_name_H-M   'P 1'
#
loop_
_entity.id
_entity.type
_entity.pdbx_description
1 polymer ?
#
loop_
_entity_poly.entity_id
_entity_poly.type
_entity_poly.pdbx_seq_one_letter_code
_entity_poly.pdbx_strand_id
1 'polypeptide(L)'
;MKKNQVIRTILKLAIAFSVFISGSIFAYDTIIIYGRETCGLTKRFRNQLETERIQYTFYDVDRYANKSQEMFTKVDRFYPGVETVKFPVVDVNGTVLISPDVPTFKQYLNTQVTQTYQNNYNYNNYSNQNQYNYPIQVYGRETCGLTKYFISQLQANGTNYVFYDVDNDYNRNNEMFNKVYAKYPDINTFKFPVVDVQGNILLSPNFNDFKNVYLAGNTSNKPAQVATPKPQIKKTPPQKQAAIKTNVYSSNNVVVLYGRESCGLTQSFRRQLEADNTRYTFYDVDLDQMRQSEMFNKVNYYYPGMEMITFPVVEVNGRVLISPQYGDFIRYLRVNPTQSSNFPVLPSDQSPVLIYGSESCKLTRNFRKQLDQNKTNYTFFDVEKDTNKQTEMFSKVNTYYPDLAVIMYPVVDVNGSILVSPNISEFNKIQKQ
;
A
#
# COMPACT_ATOMS: atom_id res chain seq x y z
N MET A 1 -21.18 19.01 63.53
CA MET A 1 -20.13 19.05 62.48
C MET A 1 -19.73 17.69 61.87
N LYS A 2 -19.97 16.53 62.51
CA LYS A 2 -19.52 15.21 61.98
C LYS A 2 -20.33 14.67 60.78
N LYS A 3 -21.57 15.10 60.57
CA LYS A 3 -22.46 14.58 59.50
C LYS A 3 -22.03 15.00 58.08
N ASN A 4 -21.47 16.20 57.93
CA ASN A 4 -21.05 16.72 56.62
C ASN A 4 -19.72 16.14 56.14
N GLN A 5 -18.90 15.60 57.04
CA GLN A 5 -17.61 14.98 56.68
C GLN A 5 -17.82 13.56 56.14
N VAL A 6 -18.76 12.80 56.72
CA VAL A 6 -19.13 11.46 56.24
C VAL A 6 -19.78 11.51 54.85
N ILE A 7 -20.67 12.50 54.60
CA ILE A 7 -21.30 12.68 53.28
C ILE A 7 -20.26 13.01 52.21
N ARG A 8 -19.25 13.84 52.52
CA ARG A 8 -18.17 14.15 51.57
C ARG A 8 -17.27 12.94 51.26
N THR A 9 -17.04 12.06 52.23
CA THR A 9 -16.26 10.83 52.01
C THR A 9 -17.05 9.80 51.18
N ILE A 10 -18.35 9.62 51.46
CA ILE A 10 -19.21 8.71 50.69
C ILE A 10 -19.39 9.22 49.25
N LEU A 11 -19.54 10.53 49.05
CA LEU A 11 -19.66 11.11 47.70
C LEU A 11 -18.35 10.99 46.89
N LYS A 12 -17.19 11.14 47.54
CA LYS A 12 -15.88 10.87 46.89
C LYS A 12 -15.68 9.40 46.56
N LEU A 13 -16.14 8.49 47.41
CA LEU A 13 -16.09 7.04 47.15
C LEU A 13 -17.05 6.64 46.02
N ALA A 14 -18.25 7.20 45.98
CA ALA A 14 -19.24 6.93 44.94
C ALA A 14 -18.79 7.44 43.56
N ILE A 15 -18.14 8.62 43.49
CA ILE A 15 -17.58 9.13 42.23
C ILE A 15 -16.39 8.27 41.77
N ALA A 16 -15.54 7.78 42.70
CA ALA A 16 -14.46 6.87 42.36
C ALA A 16 -14.96 5.47 41.92
N PHE A 17 -16.10 5.01 42.45
CA PHE A 17 -16.69 3.71 42.08
C PHE A 17 -17.54 3.78 40.79
N SER A 18 -18.12 4.93 40.47
CA SER A 18 -18.91 5.14 39.24
C SER A 18 -18.06 5.17 37.97
N VAL A 19 -16.78 5.54 38.10
CA VAL A 19 -15.81 5.53 36.98
C VAL A 19 -15.36 4.10 36.63
N PHE A 20 -15.65 3.10 37.47
CA PHE A 20 -15.20 1.72 37.25
C PHE A 20 -16.23 0.78 36.59
N ILE A 21 -17.49 1.21 36.39
CA ILE A 21 -18.58 0.34 35.88
C ILE A 21 -19.26 0.92 34.62
N SER A 22 -18.71 1.97 34.03
CA SER A 22 -19.13 2.39 32.68
C SER A 22 -18.25 1.67 31.68
N GLY A 23 -18.60 0.42 31.36
CA GLY A 23 -18.08 -0.30 30.21
C GLY A 23 -18.51 0.41 28.93
N SER A 24 -17.89 1.55 28.64
CA SER A 24 -17.96 2.17 27.33
C SER A 24 -17.40 1.15 26.37
N ILE A 25 -18.28 0.63 25.51
CA ILE A 25 -17.96 -0.17 24.35
C ILE A 25 -17.23 0.78 23.40
N PHE A 26 -15.97 1.09 23.69
CA PHE A 26 -15.07 1.61 22.69
C PHE A 26 -15.04 0.54 21.60
N ALA A 27 -15.26 0.93 20.34
CA ALA A 27 -14.97 0.06 19.21
C ALA A 27 -13.52 -0.40 19.41
N TYR A 28 -13.35 -1.63 19.89
CA TYR A 28 -12.06 -2.03 20.44
C TYR A 28 -11.05 -1.98 19.30
N ASP A 29 -10.03 -1.15 19.50
CA ASP A 29 -8.85 -1.11 18.66
C ASP A 29 -8.42 -2.55 18.41
N THR A 30 -8.37 -2.96 17.15
CA THR A 30 -8.07 -4.36 16.83
C THR A 30 -6.57 -4.54 17.03
N ILE A 31 -6.17 -5.00 18.22
CA ILE A 31 -4.78 -5.34 18.51
C ILE A 31 -4.52 -6.73 17.92
N ILE A 32 -3.67 -6.80 16.90
CA ILE A 32 -3.25 -8.04 16.26
C ILE A 32 -1.78 -8.27 16.57
N ILE A 33 -1.42 -9.47 17.02
CA ILE A 33 -0.05 -9.87 17.29
C ILE A 33 0.33 -10.97 16.31
N TYR A 34 1.33 -10.69 15.48
CA TYR A 34 1.99 -11.67 14.65
C TYR A 34 3.25 -12.15 15.36
N GLY A 35 3.39 -13.46 15.52
CA GLY A 35 4.56 -14.02 16.20
C GLY A 35 4.72 -15.49 15.91
N ARG A 36 5.68 -16.11 16.59
CA ARG A 36 5.88 -17.56 16.56
C ARG A 36 5.51 -18.17 17.89
N GLU A 37 4.78 -19.28 17.89
CA GLU A 37 4.50 -20.03 19.12
C GLU A 37 5.75 -20.58 19.81
N THR A 38 6.89 -20.63 19.11
CA THR A 38 8.18 -21.05 19.69
C THR A 38 9.02 -19.89 20.21
N CYS A 39 8.66 -18.63 19.90
CA CYS A 39 9.44 -17.45 20.28
C CYS A 39 9.21 -17.03 21.73
N GLY A 40 10.27 -17.06 22.56
CA GLY A 40 10.19 -16.66 23.97
C GLY A 40 9.74 -15.22 24.21
N LEU A 41 10.18 -14.27 23.37
CA LEU A 41 9.75 -12.86 23.47
C LEU A 41 8.26 -12.69 23.17
N THR A 42 7.75 -13.40 22.15
CA THR A 42 6.32 -13.39 21.79
C THR A 42 5.47 -13.94 22.94
N LYS A 43 5.86 -15.07 23.54
CA LYS A 43 5.17 -15.63 24.70
C LYS A 43 5.17 -14.67 25.88
N ARG A 44 6.33 -14.10 26.22
CA ARG A 44 6.44 -13.16 27.35
C ARG A 44 5.55 -11.94 27.15
N PHE A 45 5.56 -11.36 25.95
CA PHE A 45 4.74 -10.20 25.61
C PHE A 45 3.24 -10.52 25.74
N ARG A 46 2.78 -11.63 25.15
CA ARG A 46 1.38 -12.10 25.26
C ARG A 46 0.95 -12.34 26.71
N ASN A 47 1.74 -13.08 27.49
CA ASN A 47 1.43 -13.38 28.90
C ASN A 47 1.30 -12.09 29.73
N GLN A 48 2.12 -11.08 29.43
CA GLN A 48 2.02 -9.78 30.08
C GLN A 48 0.73 -9.04 29.69
N LEU A 49 0.33 -9.05 28.41
CA LEU A 49 -0.97 -8.48 27.99
C LEU A 49 -2.16 -9.19 28.64
N GLU A 50 -2.11 -10.52 28.76
CA GLU A 50 -3.13 -11.32 29.46
C GLU A 50 -3.21 -10.97 30.94
N THR A 51 -2.07 -10.82 31.60
CA THR A 51 -1.98 -10.39 33.01
C THR A 51 -2.64 -9.03 33.21
N GLU A 52 -2.47 -8.14 32.23
CA GLU A 52 -3.08 -6.81 32.24
C GLU A 52 -4.50 -6.76 31.67
N ARG A 53 -5.05 -7.91 31.25
CA ARG A 53 -6.38 -8.05 30.63
C ARG A 53 -6.57 -7.19 29.37
N ILE A 54 -5.50 -6.99 28.62
CA ILE A 54 -5.55 -6.34 27.29
C ILE A 54 -5.93 -7.41 26.27
N GLN A 55 -7.07 -7.23 25.60
CA GLN A 55 -7.52 -8.16 24.57
C GLN A 55 -6.72 -8.00 23.27
N TYR A 56 -6.41 -9.12 22.63
CA TYR A 56 -5.68 -9.15 21.36
C TYR A 56 -6.07 -10.39 20.56
N THR A 57 -5.83 -10.34 19.24
CA THR A 57 -5.85 -11.52 18.35
C THR A 57 -4.42 -11.93 18.04
N PHE A 58 -4.10 -13.22 18.17
CA PHE A 58 -2.76 -13.72 17.84
C PHE A 58 -2.76 -14.62 16.61
N TYR A 59 -1.78 -14.41 15.74
CA TYR A 59 -1.51 -15.26 14.59
C TYR A 59 -0.08 -15.81 14.66
N ASP A 60 0.01 -17.15 14.65
CA ASP A 60 1.28 -17.86 14.49
C ASP A 60 1.71 -17.85 13.03
N VAL A 61 2.73 -17.06 12.70
CA VAL A 61 3.17 -16.87 11.31
C VAL A 61 3.85 -18.10 10.72
N ASP A 62 4.31 -19.04 11.55
CA ASP A 62 4.88 -20.31 11.07
C ASP A 62 3.77 -21.29 10.68
N ARG A 63 2.55 -21.12 11.19
CA ARG A 63 1.39 -21.98 10.90
C ARG A 63 0.48 -21.42 9.82
N TYR A 64 0.39 -20.09 9.70
CA TYR A 64 -0.54 -19.41 8.79
C TYR A 64 0.24 -18.56 7.78
N ALA A 65 0.58 -19.15 6.63
CA ALA A 65 1.36 -18.49 5.58
C ALA A 65 0.73 -17.17 5.09
N ASN A 66 -0.60 -17.12 4.95
CA ASN A 66 -1.32 -15.90 4.59
C ASN A 66 -1.15 -14.78 5.64
N LYS A 67 -1.09 -15.12 6.93
CA LYS A 67 -0.86 -14.14 8.00
C LYS A 67 0.60 -13.68 8.09
N SER A 68 1.54 -14.54 7.73
CA SER A 68 2.93 -14.14 7.51
C SER A 68 3.03 -13.10 6.40
N GLN A 69 2.42 -13.35 5.24
CA GLN A 69 2.40 -12.41 4.13
C GLN A 69 1.72 -11.08 4.50
N GLU A 70 0.57 -11.14 5.20
CA GLU A 70 -0.14 -9.96 5.70
C GLU A 70 0.77 -9.12 6.63
N MET A 71 1.46 -9.77 7.58
CA MET A 71 2.41 -9.12 8.48
C MET A 71 3.55 -8.45 7.70
N PHE A 72 4.20 -9.13 6.76
CA PHE A 72 5.31 -8.55 6.00
C PHE A 72 4.86 -7.40 5.11
N THR A 73 3.68 -7.50 4.50
CA THR A 73 3.08 -6.39 3.73
C THR A 73 2.87 -5.16 4.62
N LYS A 74 2.40 -5.36 5.85
CA LYS A 74 2.23 -4.28 6.83
C LYS A 74 3.59 -3.73 7.28
N VAL A 75 4.57 -4.58 7.56
CA VAL A 75 5.92 -4.14 7.95
C VAL A 75 6.59 -3.32 6.85
N ASP A 76 6.59 -3.80 5.60
CA ASP A 76 7.25 -3.12 4.47
C ASP A 76 6.66 -1.72 4.23
N ARG A 77 5.34 -1.56 4.43
CA ARG A 77 4.67 -0.25 4.35
C ARG A 77 5.24 0.78 5.33
N PHE A 78 5.58 0.38 6.55
CA PHE A 78 6.09 1.29 7.59
C PHE A 78 7.62 1.32 7.67
N TYR A 79 8.27 0.24 7.24
CA TYR A 79 9.69 0.00 7.36
C TYR A 79 10.21 -0.62 6.05
N PRO A 80 10.24 0.15 4.95
CA PRO A 80 10.62 -0.35 3.64
C PRO A 80 12.06 -0.86 3.65
N GLY A 81 12.27 -2.05 3.08
CA GLY A 81 13.61 -2.69 3.01
C GLY A 81 14.01 -3.48 4.26
N VAL A 82 13.10 -3.69 5.22
CA VAL A 82 13.33 -4.64 6.32
C VAL A 82 13.16 -6.07 5.81
N GLU A 83 14.27 -6.76 5.58
CA GLU A 83 14.29 -8.16 5.13
C GLU A 83 14.03 -9.17 6.26
N THR A 84 14.34 -8.79 7.51
CA THR A 84 14.15 -9.65 8.69
C THR A 84 13.45 -8.89 9.81
N VAL A 85 12.44 -9.53 10.40
CA VAL A 85 11.65 -8.94 11.48
C VAL A 85 11.90 -9.66 12.80
N LYS A 86 12.00 -8.89 13.89
CA LYS A 86 12.01 -9.44 15.24
C LYS A 86 10.58 -9.59 15.74
N PHE A 87 10.29 -10.72 16.36
CA PHE A 87 8.97 -11.02 16.92
C PHE A 87 8.87 -10.65 18.41
N PRO A 88 7.68 -10.21 18.87
CA PRO A 88 6.42 -10.12 18.13
C PRO A 88 6.31 -8.87 17.24
N VAL A 89 5.55 -8.93 16.15
CA VAL A 89 5.11 -7.73 15.41
C VAL A 89 3.67 -7.45 15.82
N VAL A 90 3.39 -6.22 16.23
CA VAL A 90 2.08 -5.83 16.78
C VAL A 90 1.46 -4.78 15.87
N ASP A 91 0.26 -5.04 15.38
CA ASP A 91 -0.57 -4.09 14.65
C ASP A 91 -1.66 -3.55 15.59
N VAL A 92 -1.69 -2.23 15.72
CA VAL A 92 -2.74 -1.49 16.44
C VAL A 92 -3.39 -0.53 15.46
N ASN A 93 -4.60 -0.88 15.02
CA ASN A 93 -5.38 -0.07 14.08
C ASN A 93 -4.62 0.34 12.81
N GLY A 94 -3.88 -0.58 12.23
CA GLY A 94 -3.09 -0.37 11.03
C GLY A 94 -1.70 0.21 11.29
N THR A 95 -1.33 0.57 12.52
CA THR A 95 0.04 0.97 12.87
C THR A 95 0.84 -0.23 13.35
N VAL A 96 2.04 -0.43 12.78
CA VAL A 96 2.89 -1.59 13.06
C VAL A 96 4.01 -1.22 14.03
N LEU A 97 4.20 -2.05 15.05
CA LEU A 97 5.30 -2.00 16.01
C LEU A 97 6.11 -3.30 15.92
N ILE A 98 7.42 -3.20 15.69
CA ILE A 98 8.31 -4.37 15.61
C ILE A 98 8.96 -4.61 16.96
N SER A 99 8.71 -5.79 17.55
CA SER A 99 9.25 -6.25 18.82
C SER A 99 9.12 -5.23 19.97
N PRO A 100 7.94 -4.61 20.20
CA PRO A 100 7.78 -3.70 21.32
C PRO A 100 7.89 -4.44 22.65
N ASP A 101 8.41 -3.77 23.68
CA ASP A 101 8.16 -4.19 25.06
C ASP A 101 6.79 -3.69 25.54
N VAL A 102 6.26 -4.31 26.59
CA VAL A 102 4.92 -3.98 27.11
C VAL A 102 4.82 -2.53 27.61
N PRO A 103 5.79 -1.97 28.36
CA PRO A 103 5.76 -0.56 28.74
C PRO A 103 5.61 0.40 27.55
N THR A 104 6.42 0.21 26.50
CA THR A 104 6.39 1.01 25.27
C THR A 104 5.06 0.84 24.54
N PHE A 105 4.58 -0.40 24.43
CA PHE A 105 3.29 -0.70 23.83
C PHE A 105 2.12 -0.03 24.56
N LYS A 106 2.11 -0.05 25.90
CA LYS A 106 1.07 0.63 26.69
C LYS A 106 1.15 2.13 26.58
N GLN A 107 2.35 2.70 26.55
CA GLN A 107 2.53 4.12 26.30
C GLN A 107 1.92 4.48 24.94
N TYR A 108 2.17 3.67 23.92
CA TYR A 108 1.54 3.83 22.61
C TYR A 108 0.01 3.77 22.69
N LEU A 109 -0.56 2.73 23.31
CA LEU A 109 -2.02 2.62 23.49
C LEU A 109 -2.60 3.85 24.21
N ASN A 110 -1.97 4.30 25.29
CA ASN A 110 -2.40 5.48 26.03
C ASN A 110 -2.34 6.75 25.19
N THR A 111 -1.34 6.90 24.32
CA THR A 111 -1.28 8.04 23.38
C THR A 111 -2.40 7.98 22.36
N GLN A 112 -2.74 6.81 21.82
CA GLN A 112 -3.85 6.66 20.87
C GLN A 112 -5.21 6.95 21.53
N VAL A 113 -5.42 6.46 22.75
CA VAL A 113 -6.62 6.75 23.53
C VAL A 113 -6.69 8.22 23.89
N THR A 114 -5.56 8.85 24.26
CA THR A 114 -5.53 10.27 24.61
C THR A 114 -5.75 11.16 23.39
N GLN A 115 -5.20 10.82 22.23
CA GLN A 115 -5.45 11.55 20.98
C GLN A 115 -6.91 11.42 20.57
N THR A 116 -7.47 10.21 20.61
CA THR A 116 -8.89 9.98 20.34
C THR A 116 -9.76 10.73 21.35
N TYR A 117 -9.43 10.70 22.65
CA TYR A 117 -10.15 11.41 23.69
C TYR A 117 -10.00 12.93 23.57
N GLN A 118 -8.82 13.47 23.26
CA GLN A 118 -8.64 14.91 23.04
C GLN A 118 -9.35 15.37 21.76
N ASN A 119 -9.31 14.57 20.70
CA ASN A 119 -10.08 14.84 19.48
C ASN A 119 -11.57 14.84 19.80
N ASN A 120 -12.07 13.87 20.57
CA ASN A 120 -13.48 13.78 20.96
C ASN A 120 -13.89 14.79 22.04
N TYR A 121 -13.00 15.16 22.96
CA TYR A 121 -13.24 16.13 24.04
C TYR A 121 -13.18 17.56 23.50
N ASN A 122 -12.27 17.85 22.58
CA ASN A 122 -12.29 19.09 21.81
C ASN A 122 -13.53 19.12 20.90
N TYR A 123 -13.93 18.00 20.29
CA TYR A 123 -15.16 17.95 19.51
C TYR A 123 -16.42 18.22 20.36
N ASN A 124 -16.53 17.63 21.55
CA ASN A 124 -17.72 17.75 22.41
C ASN A 124 -17.75 19.02 23.28
N ASN A 125 -16.60 19.66 23.58
CA ASN A 125 -16.59 20.96 24.26
C ASN A 125 -16.66 22.15 23.30
N TYR A 126 -16.32 21.98 22.03
CA TYR A 126 -16.49 23.04 21.02
C TYR A 126 -17.88 23.06 20.37
N SER A 127 -18.70 22.03 20.55
CA SER A 127 -20.06 21.97 19.99
C SER A 127 -21.09 22.84 20.71
N ASN A 128 -20.72 23.63 21.73
CA ASN A 128 -21.70 24.42 22.48
C ASN A 128 -21.47 25.92 22.58
N GLN A 129 -20.33 26.51 22.23
CA GLN A 129 -20.19 27.98 22.38
C GLN A 129 -19.27 28.73 21.40
N ASN A 130 -18.48 28.10 20.52
CA ASN A 130 -17.69 28.87 19.53
C ASN A 130 -17.53 28.11 18.21
N GLN A 131 -18.43 28.45 17.29
CA GLN A 131 -18.46 28.00 15.91
C GLN A 131 -17.28 28.59 15.12
N TYR A 132 -16.08 28.04 15.33
CA TYR A 132 -14.92 28.40 14.53
C TYR A 132 -15.17 28.03 13.07
N ASN A 133 -15.14 29.05 12.22
CA ASN A 133 -15.37 29.02 10.78
C ASN A 133 -14.24 28.28 10.04
N TYR A 134 -14.04 27.00 10.34
CA TYR A 134 -13.18 26.13 9.54
C TYR A 134 -13.81 25.97 8.16
N PRO A 135 -13.05 26.22 7.08
CA PRO A 135 -13.59 26.03 5.74
C PRO A 135 -13.94 24.55 5.54
N ILE A 136 -15.08 24.31 4.90
CA ILE A 136 -15.45 22.99 4.41
C ILE A 136 -14.40 22.54 3.40
N GLN A 137 -13.85 21.35 3.55
CA GLN A 137 -12.86 20.82 2.61
C GLN A 137 -13.58 19.98 1.56
N VAL A 138 -13.41 20.34 0.29
CA VAL A 138 -14.02 19.63 -0.83
C VAL A 138 -12.89 19.02 -1.66
N TYR A 139 -12.82 17.69 -1.69
CA TYR A 139 -11.92 16.95 -2.55
C TYR A 139 -12.68 16.49 -3.78
N GLY A 140 -12.16 16.79 -4.97
CA GLY A 140 -12.82 16.39 -6.20
C GLY A 140 -11.94 16.64 -7.41
N ARG A 141 -12.51 16.42 -8.59
CA ARG A 141 -11.83 16.66 -9.86
C ARG A 141 -12.37 17.93 -10.49
N GLU A 142 -11.49 18.77 -11.02
CA GLU A 142 -11.90 19.94 -11.81
C GLU A 142 -12.74 19.58 -13.04
N THR A 143 -12.65 18.35 -13.55
CA THR A 143 -13.44 17.87 -14.68
C THR A 143 -14.79 17.25 -14.29
N CYS A 144 -15.02 16.97 -13.00
CA CYS A 144 -16.21 16.28 -12.52
C CYS A 144 -17.42 17.23 -12.39
N GLY A 145 -18.49 16.94 -13.13
CA GLY A 145 -19.72 17.75 -13.12
C GLY A 145 -20.37 17.88 -11.74
N LEU A 146 -20.41 16.79 -10.95
CA LEU A 146 -20.95 16.82 -9.58
C LEU A 146 -20.11 17.68 -8.63
N THR A 147 -18.78 17.63 -8.77
CA THR A 147 -17.87 18.47 -7.98
C THR A 147 -18.09 19.94 -8.29
N LYS A 148 -18.13 20.31 -9.58
CA LYS A 148 -18.44 21.68 -10.02
C LYS A 148 -19.78 22.16 -9.50
N TYR A 149 -20.82 21.33 -9.61
CA TYR A 149 -22.14 21.65 -9.11
C TYR A 149 -22.11 21.93 -7.61
N PHE A 150 -21.54 21.02 -6.82
CA PHE A 150 -21.47 21.17 -5.37
C PHE A 150 -20.70 22.44 -4.94
N ILE A 151 -19.55 22.72 -5.56
CA ILE A 151 -18.76 23.94 -5.34
C ILE A 151 -19.56 25.20 -5.69
N SER A 152 -20.27 25.20 -6.83
CA SER A 152 -21.09 26.34 -7.25
C SER A 152 -22.20 26.65 -6.24
N GLN A 153 -22.78 25.61 -5.63
CA GLN A 153 -23.79 25.76 -4.59
C GLN A 153 -23.19 26.31 -3.28
N LEU A 154 -22.01 25.84 -2.85
CA LEU A 154 -21.30 26.42 -1.70
C LEU A 154 -20.99 27.92 -1.93
N GLN A 155 -20.51 28.28 -3.12
CA GLN A 155 -20.27 29.67 -3.51
C GLN A 155 -21.55 30.51 -3.48
N ALA A 156 -22.64 30.01 -4.06
CA ALA A 156 -23.94 30.70 -4.10
C ALA A 156 -24.52 30.94 -2.70
N ASN A 157 -24.23 30.05 -1.75
CA ASN A 157 -24.65 30.19 -0.35
C ASN A 157 -23.63 30.95 0.52
N GLY A 158 -22.56 31.53 -0.07
CA GLY A 158 -21.54 32.27 0.67
C GLY A 158 -20.81 31.42 1.72
N THR A 159 -20.76 30.11 1.51
CA THR A 159 -20.17 29.16 2.45
C THR A 159 -18.64 29.19 2.33
N ASN A 160 -17.93 29.22 3.46
CA ASN A 160 -16.47 29.15 3.49
C ASN A 160 -16.01 27.72 3.17
N TYR A 161 -15.24 27.54 2.10
CA TYR A 161 -14.71 26.24 1.69
C TYR A 161 -13.33 26.35 1.05
N VAL A 162 -12.60 25.25 1.05
CA VAL A 162 -11.37 25.05 0.28
C VAL A 162 -11.57 23.85 -0.63
N PHE A 163 -11.31 24.04 -1.93
CA PHE A 163 -11.33 22.97 -2.91
C PHE A 163 -9.92 22.44 -3.16
N TYR A 164 -9.79 21.12 -3.16
CA TYR A 164 -8.57 20.41 -3.54
C TYR A 164 -8.85 19.56 -4.78
N ASP A 165 -8.15 19.89 -5.87
CA ASP A 165 -8.21 19.10 -7.10
C ASP A 165 -7.33 17.87 -6.98
N VAL A 166 -7.93 16.71 -6.72
CA VAL A 166 -7.18 15.48 -6.42
C VAL A 166 -6.45 14.91 -7.64
N ASP A 167 -6.76 15.38 -8.85
CA ASP A 167 -6.02 14.99 -10.06
C ASP A 167 -4.69 15.76 -10.18
N ASN A 168 -4.58 16.93 -9.55
CA ASN A 168 -3.44 17.84 -9.64
C ASN A 168 -2.70 18.06 -8.30
N ASP A 169 -3.30 17.70 -7.16
CA ASP A 169 -2.69 17.79 -5.82
C ASP A 169 -2.60 16.39 -5.18
N TYR A 170 -1.43 15.79 -5.34
CA TYR A 170 -1.14 14.44 -4.85
C TYR A 170 -1.27 14.30 -3.32
N ASN A 171 -0.80 15.29 -2.56
CA ASN A 171 -0.83 15.23 -1.10
C ASN A 171 -2.27 15.26 -0.59
N ARG A 172 -3.11 16.09 -1.21
CA ARG A 172 -4.54 16.17 -0.87
C ARG A 172 -5.32 14.94 -1.32
N ASN A 173 -4.90 14.32 -2.42
CA ASN A 173 -5.46 13.04 -2.85
C ASN A 173 -5.21 11.94 -1.79
N ASN A 174 -3.97 11.80 -1.32
CA ASN A 174 -3.63 10.83 -0.26
C ASN A 174 -4.35 11.15 1.05
N GLU A 175 -4.40 12.42 1.45
CA GLU A 175 -5.14 12.86 2.64
C GLU A 175 -6.63 12.45 2.55
N MET A 176 -7.26 12.69 1.41
CA MET A 176 -8.64 12.29 1.17
C MET A 176 -8.84 10.78 1.31
N PHE A 177 -8.01 9.96 0.64
CA PHE A 177 -8.14 8.50 0.73
C PHE A 177 -7.95 7.99 2.16
N ASN A 178 -6.97 8.50 2.89
CA ASN A 178 -6.76 8.15 4.30
C ASN A 178 -8.01 8.47 5.14
N LYS A 179 -8.61 9.64 4.95
CA LYS A 179 -9.85 10.05 5.63
C LYS A 179 -11.03 9.14 5.26
N VAL A 180 -11.17 8.79 3.98
CA VAL A 180 -12.25 7.92 3.49
C VAL A 180 -12.11 6.51 4.07
N TYR A 181 -10.93 5.88 4.01
CA TYR A 181 -10.72 4.53 4.52
C TYR A 181 -10.78 4.43 6.04
N ALA A 182 -10.38 5.49 6.75
CA ALA A 182 -10.55 5.56 8.20
C ALA A 182 -12.04 5.54 8.59
N LYS A 183 -12.92 6.17 7.81
CA LYS A 183 -14.36 6.21 8.08
C LYS A 183 -15.13 5.02 7.49
N TYR A 184 -14.70 4.52 6.33
CA TYR A 184 -15.37 3.48 5.56
C TYR A 184 -14.35 2.40 5.17
N PRO A 185 -13.93 1.52 6.10
CA PRO A 185 -12.83 0.56 5.85
C PRO A 185 -13.14 -0.46 4.74
N ASP A 186 -14.42 -0.79 4.55
CA ASP A 186 -14.86 -1.77 3.54
C ASP A 186 -15.16 -1.14 2.17
N ILE A 187 -14.86 0.15 2.00
CA ILE A 187 -15.19 0.84 0.75
C ILE A 187 -14.19 0.52 -0.35
N ASN A 188 -14.68 -0.09 -1.42
CA ASN A 188 -13.84 -0.41 -2.59
C ASN A 188 -13.88 0.68 -3.66
N THR A 189 -14.97 1.44 -3.75
CA THR A 189 -15.13 2.55 -4.70
C THR A 189 -16.02 3.65 -4.12
N PHE A 190 -15.80 4.90 -4.54
CA PHE A 190 -16.68 6.03 -4.20
C PHE A 190 -16.70 7.06 -5.33
N LYS A 191 -17.69 7.96 -5.29
CA LYS A 191 -17.87 9.04 -6.27
C LYS A 191 -17.44 10.37 -5.67
N PHE A 192 -17.00 11.28 -6.54
CA PHE A 192 -16.71 12.67 -6.17
C PHE A 192 -17.97 13.55 -6.21
N PRO A 193 -18.02 14.64 -5.41
CA PRO A 193 -16.95 15.09 -4.49
C PRO A 193 -16.93 14.30 -3.17
N VAL A 194 -15.77 14.25 -2.51
CA VAL A 194 -15.66 13.88 -1.09
C VAL A 194 -15.61 15.16 -0.29
N VAL A 195 -16.48 15.29 0.71
CA VAL A 195 -16.61 16.52 1.50
C VAL A 195 -16.27 16.20 2.95
N ASP A 196 -15.31 16.92 3.51
CA ASP A 196 -14.93 16.83 4.91
C ASP A 196 -15.44 18.07 5.65
N VAL A 197 -16.38 17.84 6.57
CA VAL A 197 -16.86 18.84 7.51
C VAL A 197 -16.35 18.48 8.90
N GLN A 198 -15.21 19.07 9.28
CA GLN A 198 -14.63 18.92 10.63
C GLN A 198 -14.39 17.45 11.04
N GLY A 199 -13.86 16.65 10.12
CA GLY A 199 -13.60 15.21 10.28
C GLY A 199 -14.75 14.32 9.83
N ASN A 200 -15.93 14.89 9.57
CA ASN A 200 -17.07 14.13 9.10
C ASN A 200 -17.05 13.99 7.58
N ILE A 201 -16.58 12.83 7.11
CA ILE A 201 -16.41 12.55 5.67
C ILE A 201 -17.74 12.16 5.01
N LEU A 202 -18.10 12.85 3.94
CA LEU A 202 -19.29 12.60 3.15
C LEU A 202 -18.89 12.25 1.72
N LEU A 203 -19.43 11.15 1.20
CA LEU A 203 -19.13 10.67 -0.15
C LEU A 203 -20.24 11.09 -1.11
N SER A 204 -19.91 11.93 -2.09
CA SER A 204 -20.84 12.46 -3.10
C SER A 204 -22.15 13.00 -2.50
N PRO A 205 -22.12 13.88 -1.48
CA PRO A 205 -23.33 14.34 -0.82
C PRO A 205 -24.26 15.12 -1.76
N ASN A 206 -25.57 14.94 -1.60
CA ASN A 206 -26.55 15.84 -2.18
C ASN A 206 -26.46 17.21 -1.49
N PHE A 207 -26.45 18.30 -2.26
CA PHE A 207 -26.28 19.64 -1.69
C PHE A 207 -27.44 20.06 -0.78
N ASN A 208 -28.68 19.70 -1.07
CA ASN A 208 -29.82 20.08 -0.23
C ASN A 208 -29.76 19.38 1.12
N ASP A 209 -29.45 18.08 1.13
CA ASP A 209 -29.27 17.32 2.37
C ASP A 209 -28.09 17.86 3.16
N PHE A 210 -26.97 18.14 2.47
CA PHE A 210 -25.80 18.76 3.06
C PHE A 210 -26.15 20.11 3.71
N LYS A 211 -26.87 20.98 3.00
CA LYS A 211 -27.28 22.29 3.49
C LYS A 211 -28.16 22.18 4.74
N ASN A 212 -29.13 21.27 4.72
CA ASN A 212 -30.06 21.08 5.83
C ASN A 212 -29.34 20.57 7.10
N VAL A 213 -28.32 19.73 6.95
CA VAL A 213 -27.58 19.17 8.08
C VAL A 213 -26.48 20.11 8.58
N TYR A 214 -25.69 20.70 7.68
CA TYR A 214 -24.44 21.39 8.04
C TYR A 214 -24.50 22.92 7.92
N LEU A 215 -25.47 23.48 7.18
CA LEU A 215 -25.55 24.94 6.93
C LEU A 215 -26.80 25.60 7.56
N ALA A 216 -27.80 24.83 7.98
CA ALA A 216 -29.09 25.35 8.44
C ALA A 216 -29.03 26.18 9.75
N GLY A 217 -27.90 26.15 10.49
CA GLY A 217 -27.72 26.89 11.75
C GLY A 217 -27.16 28.32 11.62
N ASN A 218 -26.82 28.79 10.41
CA ASN A 218 -25.94 29.96 10.24
C ASN A 218 -26.55 31.15 9.47
N THR A 219 -27.88 31.29 9.42
CA THR A 219 -28.57 32.27 8.55
C THR A 219 -28.53 33.72 9.03
N SER A 220 -27.89 34.06 10.16
CA SER A 220 -28.00 35.40 10.76
C SER A 220 -26.85 36.37 10.50
N ASN A 221 -25.75 35.99 9.85
CA ASN A 221 -24.66 36.93 9.54
C ASN A 221 -24.14 36.71 8.12
N LYS A 222 -24.60 37.54 7.18
CA LYS A 222 -24.01 37.66 5.83
C LYS A 222 -22.65 38.37 5.97
N PRO A 223 -21.51 37.67 5.87
CA PRO A 223 -20.22 38.34 5.87
C PRO A 223 -20.09 39.11 4.54
N ALA A 224 -19.52 40.32 4.60
CA ALA A 224 -19.12 41.04 3.39
C ALA A 224 -18.20 40.13 2.57
N GLN A 225 -18.50 40.00 1.27
CA GLN A 225 -17.67 39.26 0.32
C GLN A 225 -16.26 39.84 0.33
N VAL A 226 -15.32 39.15 0.97
CA VAL A 226 -13.89 39.37 0.71
C VAL A 226 -13.63 38.70 -0.63
N ALA A 227 -13.54 39.52 -1.68
CA ALA A 227 -13.15 39.06 -3.00
C ALA A 227 -11.77 38.42 -2.92
N THR A 228 -11.72 37.09 -2.95
CA THR A 228 -10.47 36.39 -3.26
C THR A 228 -10.08 36.74 -4.69
N PRO A 229 -8.81 37.13 -4.93
CA PRO A 229 -8.37 37.49 -6.27
C PRO A 229 -8.53 36.29 -7.20
N LYS A 230 -9.31 36.48 -8.27
CA LYS A 230 -9.32 35.56 -9.42
C LYS A 230 -7.87 35.32 -9.84
N PRO A 231 -7.40 34.07 -9.98
CA PRO A 231 -6.20 33.79 -10.74
C PRO A 231 -6.45 34.26 -12.17
N GLN A 232 -5.94 35.43 -12.54
CA GLN A 232 -5.91 35.84 -13.94
C GLN A 232 -4.85 34.99 -14.65
N ILE A 233 -5.28 33.88 -15.22
CA ILE A 233 -4.47 33.16 -16.21
C ILE A 233 -4.46 34.03 -17.48
N LYS A 234 -3.45 34.91 -17.59
CA LYS A 234 -3.07 35.50 -18.87
C LYS A 234 -2.62 34.36 -19.78
N LYS A 235 -3.45 34.04 -20.77
CA LYS A 235 -3.02 33.24 -21.93
C LYS A 235 -1.95 34.05 -22.69
N THR A 236 -0.69 33.77 -22.36
CA THR A 236 0.46 34.21 -23.16
C THR A 236 0.82 33.06 -24.10
N PRO A 237 1.00 33.29 -25.41
CA PRO A 237 1.48 32.26 -26.33
C PRO A 237 2.85 31.78 -25.84
N PRO A 238 3.16 30.46 -25.90
CA PRO A 238 4.44 29.97 -25.42
C PRO A 238 5.55 30.51 -26.31
N GLN A 239 6.29 31.49 -25.79
CA GLN A 239 7.58 31.87 -26.34
C GLN A 239 8.62 30.84 -25.92
N LYS A 240 9.18 30.21 -26.95
CA LYS A 240 10.27 29.26 -26.92
C LYS A 240 11.54 29.96 -26.40
N GLN A 241 11.89 29.76 -25.13
CA GLN A 241 13.25 30.03 -24.63
C GLN A 241 13.72 28.83 -23.80
N ALA A 242 14.72 28.13 -24.35
CA ALA A 242 15.36 26.99 -23.74
C ALA A 242 16.36 27.47 -22.66
N ALA A 243 16.02 27.23 -21.39
CA ALA A 243 17.01 27.13 -20.34
C ALA A 243 17.41 25.66 -20.21
N ILE A 244 18.62 25.31 -20.66
CA ILE A 244 19.19 23.97 -20.49
C ILE A 244 19.53 23.81 -19.01
N LYS A 245 18.60 23.25 -18.24
CA LYS A 245 18.93 22.63 -16.94
C LYS A 245 19.54 21.26 -17.26
N THR A 246 20.86 21.16 -17.14
CA THR A 246 21.57 19.88 -17.20
C THR A 246 21.20 19.05 -15.97
N ASN A 247 20.25 18.13 -16.12
CA ASN A 247 19.89 17.19 -15.06
C ASN A 247 20.88 16.01 -15.03
N VAL A 248 21.24 15.62 -13.81
CA VAL A 248 22.42 14.81 -13.41
C VAL A 248 22.17 13.29 -13.52
N TYR A 249 21.17 12.85 -14.29
CA TYR A 249 20.84 11.43 -14.40
C TYR A 249 21.53 10.81 -15.61
N SER A 250 22.52 9.94 -15.33
CA SER A 250 23.33 9.22 -16.31
C SER A 250 22.46 8.61 -17.41
N SER A 251 22.87 8.80 -18.66
CA SER A 251 22.18 8.39 -19.90
C SER A 251 22.07 6.87 -20.10
N ASN A 252 22.15 6.07 -19.05
CA ASN A 252 22.17 4.60 -19.14
C ASN A 252 21.05 3.92 -18.34
N ASN A 253 20.27 4.65 -17.54
CA ASN A 253 19.14 4.04 -16.84
C ASN A 253 18.00 3.76 -17.84
N VAL A 254 17.70 2.47 -18.03
CA VAL A 254 16.55 2.02 -18.81
C VAL A 254 15.35 1.98 -17.86
N VAL A 255 14.44 2.94 -18.01
CA VAL A 255 13.16 2.95 -17.30
C VAL A 255 12.09 2.44 -18.25
N VAL A 256 11.42 1.35 -17.88
CA VAL A 256 10.26 0.83 -18.60
C VAL A 256 9.03 1.04 -17.73
N LEU A 257 8.03 1.71 -18.28
CA LEU A 257 6.78 2.01 -17.61
C LEU A 257 5.66 1.21 -18.25
N TYR A 258 5.09 0.28 -17.50
CA TYR A 258 3.90 -0.45 -17.89
C TYR A 258 2.68 0.19 -17.21
N GLY A 259 1.66 0.47 -17.99
CA GLY A 259 0.44 1.08 -17.46
C GLY A 259 -0.68 1.08 -18.47
N ARG A 260 -1.76 1.77 -18.14
CA ARG A 260 -2.90 1.99 -19.05
C ARG A 260 -2.96 3.46 -19.42
N GLU A 261 -3.22 3.80 -20.67
CA GLU A 261 -3.37 5.21 -21.05
C GLU A 261 -4.56 5.85 -20.33
N SER A 262 -5.57 5.07 -19.96
CA SER A 262 -6.75 5.53 -19.20
C SER A 262 -6.51 5.68 -17.69
N CYS A 263 -5.38 5.19 -17.16
CA CYS A 263 -5.09 5.21 -15.73
C CYS A 263 -4.51 6.56 -15.29
N GLY A 264 -5.24 7.31 -14.44
CA GLY A 264 -4.81 8.62 -13.94
C GLY A 264 -3.47 8.60 -13.19
N LEU A 265 -3.18 7.53 -12.43
CA LEU A 265 -1.89 7.36 -11.74
C LEU A 265 -0.74 7.16 -12.74
N THR A 266 -0.96 6.35 -13.78
CA THR A 266 0.02 6.13 -14.86
C THR A 266 0.31 7.43 -15.60
N GLN A 267 -0.73 8.16 -16.01
CA GLN A 267 -0.57 9.45 -16.69
C GLN A 267 0.16 10.48 -15.82
N SER A 268 -0.16 10.54 -14.53
CA SER A 268 0.51 11.45 -13.59
C SER A 268 2.00 11.12 -13.47
N PHE A 269 2.34 9.83 -13.32
CA PHE A 269 3.72 9.37 -13.26
C PHE A 269 4.48 9.67 -14.56
N ARG A 270 3.86 9.49 -15.73
CA ARG A 270 4.43 9.87 -17.05
C ARG A 270 4.74 11.35 -17.14
N ARG A 271 3.79 12.22 -16.78
CA ARG A 271 4.01 13.67 -16.77
C ARG A 271 5.17 14.08 -15.87
N GLN A 272 5.36 13.38 -14.75
CA GLN A 272 6.48 13.64 -13.84
C GLN A 272 7.82 13.19 -14.44
N LEU A 273 7.88 12.00 -15.06
CA LEU A 273 9.06 11.55 -15.81
C LEU A 273 9.44 12.55 -16.91
N GLU A 274 8.46 13.04 -17.67
CA GLU A 274 8.63 14.04 -18.73
C GLU A 274 9.10 15.38 -18.17
N ALA A 275 8.49 15.86 -17.08
CA ALA A 275 8.87 17.11 -16.42
C ALA A 275 10.32 17.11 -15.93
N ASP A 276 10.82 15.95 -15.49
CA ASP A 276 12.21 15.79 -15.04
C ASP A 276 13.19 15.47 -16.18
N ASN A 277 12.71 15.35 -17.43
CA ASN A 277 13.46 14.85 -18.59
C ASN A 277 14.05 13.44 -18.36
N THR A 278 13.37 12.60 -17.58
CA THR A 278 13.76 11.20 -17.39
C THR A 278 13.37 10.43 -18.65
N ARG A 279 14.35 9.79 -19.31
CA ARG A 279 14.06 8.94 -20.46
C ARG A 279 13.40 7.64 -20.00
N TYR A 280 12.33 7.27 -20.69
CA TYR A 280 11.58 6.06 -20.40
C TYR A 280 10.93 5.49 -21.66
N THR A 281 10.61 4.21 -21.65
CA THR A 281 9.74 3.56 -22.63
C THR A 281 8.40 3.26 -21.98
N PHE A 282 7.31 3.64 -22.62
CA PHE A 282 5.96 3.34 -22.14
C PHE A 282 5.34 2.20 -22.94
N TYR A 283 4.74 1.25 -22.24
CA TYR A 283 3.90 0.21 -22.83
C TYR A 283 2.49 0.30 -22.24
N ASP A 284 1.51 0.54 -23.12
CA ASP A 284 0.10 0.40 -22.76
C ASP A 284 -0.28 -1.07 -22.77
N VAL A 285 -0.49 -1.64 -21.59
CA VAL A 285 -0.77 -3.06 -21.42
C VAL A 285 -2.18 -3.46 -21.85
N ASP A 286 -3.07 -2.50 -22.11
CA ASP A 286 -4.39 -2.78 -22.68
C ASP A 286 -4.31 -2.94 -24.22
N LEU A 287 -3.26 -2.40 -24.86
CA LEU A 287 -3.07 -2.43 -26.32
C LEU A 287 -2.01 -3.46 -26.75
N ASP A 288 -1.05 -3.79 -25.88
CA ASP A 288 0.04 -4.71 -26.16
C ASP A 288 0.03 -5.91 -25.20
N GLN A 289 -0.62 -6.99 -25.63
CA GLN A 289 -0.71 -8.24 -24.85
C GLN A 289 0.66 -8.86 -24.55
N MET A 290 1.64 -8.76 -25.46
CA MET A 290 2.97 -9.31 -25.21
C MET A 290 3.66 -8.56 -24.06
N ARG A 291 3.56 -7.23 -24.05
CA ARG A 291 4.12 -6.41 -22.97
C ARG A 291 3.35 -6.55 -21.67
N GLN A 292 2.05 -6.81 -21.73
CA GLN A 292 1.26 -7.18 -20.57
C GLN A 292 1.78 -8.48 -19.95
N SER A 293 1.95 -9.55 -20.74
CA SER A 293 2.51 -10.82 -20.26
C SER A 293 3.93 -10.66 -19.71
N GLU A 294 4.79 -9.90 -20.41
CA GLU A 294 6.13 -9.58 -19.92
C GLU A 294 6.10 -8.89 -18.55
N MET A 295 5.25 -7.87 -18.40
CA MET A 295 5.07 -7.17 -17.13
C MET A 295 4.60 -8.12 -16.03
N PHE A 296 3.59 -8.96 -16.28
CA PHE A 296 3.10 -9.91 -15.27
C PHE A 296 4.15 -10.96 -14.91
N ASN A 297 4.94 -11.44 -15.87
CA ASN A 297 6.06 -12.35 -15.60
C ASN A 297 7.10 -11.68 -14.69
N LYS A 298 7.44 -10.42 -14.99
CA LYS A 298 8.33 -9.60 -14.17
C LYS A 298 7.75 -9.37 -12.78
N VAL A 299 6.49 -8.97 -12.67
CA VAL A 299 5.80 -8.80 -11.37
C VAL A 299 5.83 -10.10 -10.58
N ASN A 300 5.40 -11.22 -11.17
CA ASN A 300 5.33 -12.50 -10.49
C ASN A 300 6.72 -12.99 -10.04
N TYR A 301 7.77 -12.67 -10.80
CA TYR A 301 9.14 -12.98 -10.40
C TYR A 301 9.56 -12.25 -9.11
N TYR A 302 9.27 -10.95 -8.97
CA TYR A 302 9.61 -10.18 -7.76
C TYR A 302 8.56 -10.30 -6.64
N TYR A 303 7.31 -10.59 -6.99
CA TYR A 303 6.14 -10.58 -6.13
C TYR A 303 5.27 -11.83 -6.40
N PRO A 304 5.73 -13.01 -5.99
CA PRO A 304 5.09 -14.27 -6.32
C PRO A 304 3.68 -14.37 -5.73
N GLY A 305 2.72 -14.83 -6.55
CA GLY A 305 1.31 -14.95 -6.15
C GLY A 305 0.52 -13.64 -6.19
N MET A 306 1.10 -12.57 -6.72
CA MET A 306 0.39 -11.31 -6.94
C MET A 306 -0.44 -11.37 -8.23
N GLU A 307 -1.71 -11.72 -8.09
CA GLU A 307 -2.66 -11.81 -9.22
C GLU A 307 -3.25 -10.45 -9.62
N MET A 308 -3.34 -9.52 -8.67
CA MET A 308 -3.85 -8.18 -8.89
C MET A 308 -2.75 -7.15 -8.66
N ILE A 309 -2.56 -6.28 -9.65
CA ILE A 309 -1.58 -5.21 -9.60
C ILE A 309 -2.28 -3.87 -9.78
N THR A 310 -1.73 -2.84 -9.14
CA THR A 310 -2.12 -1.45 -9.38
C THR A 310 -1.09 -0.81 -10.30
N PHE A 311 -1.58 -0.06 -11.28
CA PHE A 311 -0.72 0.68 -12.21
C PHE A 311 -0.31 2.05 -11.64
N PRO A 312 0.86 2.58 -12.03
CA PRO A 312 1.81 1.99 -12.99
C PRO A 312 2.72 0.91 -12.41
N VAL A 313 3.23 0.01 -13.25
CA VAL A 313 4.38 -0.85 -12.89
C VAL A 313 5.62 -0.27 -13.55
N VAL A 314 6.67 -0.04 -12.78
CA VAL A 314 7.92 0.58 -13.25
C VAL A 314 9.05 -0.43 -13.12
N GLU A 315 9.69 -0.75 -14.23
CA GLU A 315 10.98 -1.44 -14.23
C GLU A 315 12.10 -0.41 -14.35
N VAL A 316 13.08 -0.49 -13.47
CA VAL A 316 14.24 0.39 -13.47
C VAL A 316 15.46 -0.39 -12.97
N ASN A 317 16.52 -0.41 -13.78
CA ASN A 317 17.78 -1.11 -13.46
C ASN A 317 17.59 -2.58 -13.03
N GLY A 318 16.68 -3.30 -13.72
CA GLY A 318 16.38 -4.69 -13.41
C GLY A 318 15.66 -4.90 -12.08
N ARG A 319 14.92 -3.90 -11.59
CA ARG A 319 13.99 -4.05 -10.46
C ARG A 319 12.61 -3.59 -10.87
N VAL A 320 11.58 -4.30 -10.41
CA VAL A 320 10.18 -3.96 -10.66
C VAL A 320 9.60 -3.29 -9.42
N LEU A 321 8.89 -2.19 -9.62
CA LEU A 321 8.16 -1.45 -8.60
C LEU A 321 6.69 -1.41 -9.01
N ILE A 322 5.79 -1.75 -8.09
CA ILE A 322 4.34 -1.80 -8.36
C ILE A 322 3.67 -0.58 -7.74
N SER A 323 3.00 0.20 -8.57
CA SER A 323 2.38 1.48 -8.22
C SER A 323 3.28 2.40 -7.38
N PRO A 324 4.57 2.59 -7.74
CA PRO A 324 5.46 3.40 -6.92
C PRO A 324 4.99 4.84 -6.89
N GLN A 325 5.19 5.50 -5.74
CA GLN A 325 5.15 6.96 -5.70
C GLN A 325 6.38 7.49 -6.45
N TYR A 326 6.21 8.59 -7.18
CA TYR A 326 7.31 9.16 -7.97
C TYR A 326 8.50 9.60 -7.11
N GLY A 327 8.23 10.12 -5.90
CA GLY A 327 9.28 10.47 -4.95
C GLY A 327 10.15 9.26 -4.57
N ASP A 328 9.54 8.09 -4.39
CA ASP A 328 10.26 6.86 -4.05
C ASP A 328 11.03 6.29 -5.23
N PHE A 329 10.48 6.39 -6.44
CA PHE A 329 11.18 6.09 -7.68
C PHE A 329 12.44 6.95 -7.86
N ILE A 330 12.36 8.26 -7.65
CA ILE A 330 13.52 9.16 -7.74
C ILE A 330 14.53 8.88 -6.64
N ARG A 331 14.09 8.56 -5.41
CA ARG A 331 15.00 8.11 -4.34
C ARG A 331 15.73 6.83 -4.75
N TYR A 332 15.03 5.87 -5.33
CA TYR A 332 15.63 4.64 -5.83
C TYR A 332 16.72 4.90 -6.87
N LEU A 333 16.43 5.77 -7.85
CA LEU A 333 17.40 6.20 -8.87
C LEU A 333 18.64 6.89 -8.26
N ARG A 334 18.48 7.65 -7.18
CA ARG A 334 19.60 8.35 -6.51
C ARG A 334 20.49 7.42 -5.70
N VAL A 335 19.90 6.43 -5.04
CA VAL A 335 20.64 5.48 -4.19
C VAL A 335 21.35 4.43 -5.05
N ASN A 336 20.80 4.11 -6.22
CA ASN A 336 21.34 3.09 -7.13
C ASN A 336 21.67 3.67 -8.52
N PRO A 337 22.52 4.72 -8.63
CA PRO A 337 22.66 5.50 -9.86
C PRO A 337 23.35 4.74 -11.00
N THR A 338 23.99 3.61 -10.72
CA THR A 338 24.66 2.77 -11.70
C THR A 338 25.01 1.44 -11.04
N GLN A 339 24.08 0.49 -11.02
CA GLN A 339 24.50 -0.86 -11.36
C GLN A 339 24.24 -0.97 -12.85
N SER A 340 25.30 -0.83 -13.64
CA SER A 340 25.31 -1.23 -15.04
C SER A 340 24.81 -2.66 -15.07
N SER A 341 23.53 -2.84 -15.34
CA SER A 341 22.99 -4.15 -15.64
C SER A 341 23.59 -4.55 -16.97
N ASN A 342 24.78 -5.13 -16.91
CA ASN A 342 25.16 -6.22 -17.79
C ASN A 342 24.25 -7.41 -17.43
N PHE A 343 22.94 -7.25 -17.59
CA PHE A 343 22.12 -8.38 -17.97
C PHE A 343 22.33 -8.46 -19.47
N PRO A 344 23.06 -9.47 -19.97
CA PRO A 344 23.12 -9.67 -21.41
C PRO A 344 21.67 -9.73 -21.88
N VAL A 345 21.34 -8.95 -22.91
CA VAL A 345 20.26 -9.33 -23.81
C VAL A 345 20.71 -10.67 -24.36
N LEU A 346 20.28 -11.75 -23.72
CA LEU A 346 20.65 -13.08 -24.13
C LEU A 346 20.13 -13.22 -25.55
N PRO A 347 20.99 -13.60 -26.52
CA PRO A 347 20.52 -14.04 -27.81
C PRO A 347 19.43 -15.07 -27.55
N SER A 348 18.32 -15.03 -28.30
CA SER A 348 17.17 -15.92 -28.07
C SER A 348 17.52 -17.42 -28.12
N ASP A 349 18.74 -17.77 -28.54
CA ASP A 349 19.34 -19.10 -28.55
C ASP A 349 20.06 -19.54 -27.26
N GLN A 350 20.17 -18.70 -26.22
CA GLN A 350 20.96 -19.02 -25.01
C GLN A 350 20.28 -18.70 -23.68
N SER A 351 18.97 -18.58 -23.66
CA SER A 351 18.27 -18.45 -22.39
C SER A 351 18.54 -19.69 -21.51
N PRO A 352 18.99 -19.52 -20.25
CA PRO A 352 19.50 -20.60 -19.44
C PRO A 352 18.37 -21.55 -19.04
N VAL A 353 18.51 -22.83 -19.35
CA VAL A 353 17.63 -23.89 -18.83
C VAL A 353 17.91 -24.02 -17.34
N LEU A 354 16.90 -23.79 -16.50
CA LEU A 354 17.01 -23.97 -15.05
C LEU A 354 16.31 -25.26 -14.65
N ILE A 355 16.97 -26.07 -13.82
CA ILE A 355 16.42 -27.33 -13.31
C ILE A 355 16.35 -27.24 -11.80
N TYR A 356 15.15 -27.33 -11.26
CA TYR A 356 14.88 -27.44 -9.85
C TYR A 356 14.56 -28.90 -9.53
N GLY A 357 15.30 -29.49 -8.60
CA GLY A 357 15.02 -30.85 -8.21
C GLY A 357 15.87 -31.28 -7.03
N SER A 358 15.78 -32.56 -6.71
CA SER A 358 16.56 -33.17 -5.64
C SER A 358 17.67 -34.04 -6.21
N GLU A 359 18.88 -33.95 -5.66
CA GLU A 359 19.98 -34.88 -5.98
C GLU A 359 19.65 -36.32 -5.57
N SER A 360 18.74 -36.52 -4.60
CA SER A 360 18.29 -37.85 -4.17
C SER A 360 17.22 -38.45 -5.11
N CYS A 361 16.56 -37.64 -5.94
CA CYS A 361 15.54 -38.08 -6.89
C CYS A 361 16.12 -38.73 -8.17
N LYS A 362 15.71 -39.96 -8.47
CA LYS A 362 16.16 -40.72 -9.65
C LYS A 362 15.75 -40.07 -10.98
N LEU A 363 14.56 -39.48 -11.05
CA LEU A 363 14.06 -38.84 -12.27
C LEU A 363 14.88 -37.59 -12.61
N THR A 364 15.18 -36.74 -11.62
CA THR A 364 16.06 -35.56 -11.77
C THR A 364 17.42 -35.94 -12.31
N ARG A 365 18.08 -36.95 -11.72
CA ARG A 365 19.41 -37.40 -12.17
C ARG A 365 19.38 -37.96 -13.59
N ASN A 366 18.34 -38.74 -13.93
CA ASN A 366 18.19 -39.30 -15.28
C ASN A 366 17.97 -38.20 -16.32
N PHE A 367 17.12 -37.22 -16.02
CA PHE A 367 16.82 -36.11 -16.91
C PHE A 367 18.07 -35.24 -17.16
N ARG A 368 18.82 -34.90 -16.10
CA ARG A 368 20.11 -34.20 -16.22
C ARG A 368 21.11 -34.96 -17.08
N LYS A 369 21.24 -36.28 -16.89
CA LYS A 369 22.10 -37.12 -17.73
C LYS A 369 21.69 -37.07 -19.21
N GLN A 370 20.40 -37.02 -19.50
CA GLN A 370 19.90 -36.86 -20.89
C GLN A 370 20.26 -35.48 -21.47
N LEU A 371 20.18 -34.41 -20.68
CA LEU A 371 20.63 -33.08 -21.10
C LEU A 371 22.15 -33.03 -21.33
N ASP A 372 22.93 -33.66 -20.45
CA ASP A 372 24.38 -33.78 -20.61
C ASP A 372 24.73 -34.52 -21.93
N GLN A 373 24.02 -35.63 -22.22
CA GLN A 373 24.18 -36.40 -23.47
C GLN A 373 23.84 -35.57 -24.72
N ASN A 374 22.84 -34.69 -24.61
CA ASN A 374 22.44 -33.77 -25.68
C ASN A 374 23.29 -32.51 -25.76
N LYS A 375 24.28 -32.34 -24.86
CA LYS A 375 25.11 -31.13 -24.73
C LYS A 375 24.28 -29.86 -24.50
N THR A 376 23.16 -29.98 -23.80
CA THR A 376 22.32 -28.84 -23.42
C THR A 376 22.90 -28.18 -22.18
N ASN A 377 23.23 -26.89 -22.24
CA ASN A 377 23.66 -26.13 -21.07
C ASN A 377 22.47 -25.90 -20.12
N TYR A 378 22.65 -26.22 -18.84
CA TYR A 378 21.66 -25.97 -17.80
C TYR A 378 22.31 -25.59 -16.47
N THR A 379 21.53 -24.95 -15.60
CA THR A 379 21.87 -24.73 -14.19
C THR A 379 20.96 -25.58 -13.34
N PHE A 380 21.54 -26.40 -12.46
CA PHE A 380 20.78 -27.23 -11.53
C PHE A 380 20.78 -26.64 -10.11
N PHE A 381 19.60 -26.58 -9.51
CA PHE A 381 19.39 -26.19 -8.12
C PHE A 381 18.85 -27.37 -7.32
N ASP A 382 19.61 -27.80 -6.32
CA ASP A 382 19.19 -28.82 -5.36
C ASP A 382 18.25 -28.20 -4.32
N VAL A 383 16.94 -28.29 -4.56
CA VAL A 383 15.92 -27.63 -3.73
C VAL A 383 15.76 -28.26 -2.34
N GLU A 384 16.41 -29.39 -2.07
CA GLU A 384 16.51 -29.94 -0.71
C GLU A 384 17.60 -29.25 0.12
N LYS A 385 18.55 -28.59 -0.53
CA LYS A 385 19.68 -27.90 0.12
C LYS A 385 19.59 -26.38 0.05
N ASP A 386 18.85 -25.85 -0.91
CA ASP A 386 18.64 -24.41 -1.10
C ASP A 386 17.15 -24.07 -0.96
N THR A 387 16.78 -23.60 0.25
CA THR A 387 15.40 -23.22 0.56
C THR A 387 14.91 -22.04 -0.26
N ASN A 388 15.80 -21.13 -0.69
CA ASN A 388 15.40 -20.00 -1.52
C ASN A 388 15.02 -20.47 -2.92
N LYS A 389 15.81 -21.38 -3.50
CA LYS A 389 15.48 -22.00 -4.80
C LYS A 389 14.27 -22.91 -4.73
N GLN A 390 14.02 -23.54 -3.59
CA GLN A 390 12.79 -24.27 -3.33
C GLN A 390 11.56 -23.34 -3.38
N THR A 391 11.60 -22.21 -2.67
CA THR A 391 10.51 -21.22 -2.70
C THR A 391 10.31 -20.64 -4.09
N GLU A 392 11.40 -20.31 -4.80
CA GLU A 392 11.35 -19.84 -6.20
C GLU A 392 10.66 -20.86 -7.11
N MET A 393 11.03 -22.13 -7.01
CA MET A 393 10.39 -23.22 -7.76
C MET A 393 8.90 -23.36 -7.42
N PHE A 394 8.54 -23.39 -6.14
CA PHE A 394 7.14 -23.51 -5.71
C PHE A 394 6.29 -22.38 -6.26
N SER A 395 6.79 -21.14 -6.18
CA SER A 395 6.13 -19.98 -6.77
C SER A 395 5.91 -20.17 -8.26
N LYS A 396 6.97 -20.53 -9.02
CA LYS A 396 6.88 -20.75 -10.46
C LYS A 396 5.85 -21.84 -10.80
N VAL A 397 5.87 -22.98 -10.12
CA VAL A 397 4.90 -24.06 -10.39
C VAL A 397 3.48 -23.62 -10.04
N ASN A 398 3.26 -22.96 -8.91
CA ASN A 398 1.92 -22.51 -8.50
C ASN A 398 1.31 -21.49 -9.47
N THR A 399 2.14 -20.66 -10.11
CA THR A 399 1.67 -19.73 -11.16
C THR A 399 1.13 -20.45 -12.39
N TYR A 400 1.79 -21.53 -12.85
CA TYR A 400 1.39 -22.25 -14.06
C TYR A 400 0.40 -23.40 -13.80
N TYR A 401 0.41 -23.96 -12.59
CA TYR A 401 -0.37 -25.14 -12.18
C TYR A 401 -0.95 -24.95 -10.76
N PRO A 402 -1.90 -24.03 -10.55
CA PRO A 402 -2.42 -23.69 -9.23
C PRO A 402 -3.15 -24.85 -8.53
N ASP A 403 -3.71 -25.78 -9.31
CA ASP A 403 -4.43 -26.95 -8.79
C ASP A 403 -3.52 -28.16 -8.52
N LEU A 404 -2.20 -28.02 -8.72
CA LEU A 404 -1.27 -29.13 -8.58
C LEU A 404 -0.97 -29.42 -7.10
N ALA A 405 -1.65 -30.41 -6.54
CA ALA A 405 -1.50 -30.81 -5.14
C ALA A 405 -0.12 -31.36 -4.78
N VAL A 406 0.62 -31.93 -5.75
CA VAL A 406 1.94 -32.53 -5.55
C VAL A 406 2.87 -32.16 -6.69
N ILE A 407 4.02 -31.57 -6.37
CA ILE A 407 5.07 -31.25 -7.35
C ILE A 407 6.00 -32.44 -7.51
N MET A 408 6.17 -32.91 -8.76
CA MET A 408 7.10 -33.97 -9.10
C MET A 408 8.40 -33.39 -9.67
N TYR A 409 9.54 -33.95 -9.27
CA TYR A 409 10.85 -33.55 -9.79
C TYR A 409 11.28 -34.33 -11.03
N PRO A 410 12.03 -33.71 -11.96
CA PRO A 410 12.50 -32.31 -11.90
C PRO A 410 11.44 -31.30 -12.37
N VAL A 411 11.49 -30.09 -11.84
CA VAL A 411 10.80 -28.92 -12.44
C VAL A 411 11.81 -28.19 -13.32
N VAL A 412 11.45 -27.91 -14.57
CA VAL A 412 12.33 -27.30 -15.55
C VAL A 412 11.74 -25.98 -16.01
N ASP A 413 12.53 -24.91 -15.94
CA ASP A 413 12.20 -23.60 -16.47
C ASP A 413 13.02 -23.36 -17.74
N VAL A 414 12.31 -23.21 -18.86
CA VAL A 414 12.88 -22.86 -20.17
C VAL A 414 12.25 -21.54 -20.58
N ASN A 415 12.98 -20.44 -20.39
CA ASN A 415 12.59 -19.11 -20.84
C ASN A 415 11.26 -18.65 -20.21
N GLY A 416 11.02 -19.01 -18.95
CA GLY A 416 9.78 -18.76 -18.24
C GLY A 416 8.71 -19.85 -18.44
N SER A 417 8.86 -20.75 -19.41
CA SER A 417 7.95 -21.89 -19.55
C SER A 417 8.31 -22.97 -18.53
N ILE A 418 7.36 -23.30 -17.66
CA ILE A 418 7.55 -24.26 -16.57
C ILE A 418 7.04 -25.64 -16.99
N LEU A 419 7.88 -26.65 -16.78
CA LEU A 419 7.55 -28.06 -16.97
C LEU A 419 7.73 -28.83 -15.68
N VAL A 420 6.73 -29.60 -15.28
CA VAL A 420 6.79 -30.45 -14.08
C VAL A 420 7.01 -31.90 -14.48
N SER A 421 8.14 -32.45 -14.06
CA SER A 421 8.59 -33.81 -14.40
C SER A 421 8.59 -34.15 -15.91
N PRO A 422 9.13 -33.28 -16.79
CA PRO A 422 9.10 -33.55 -18.22
C PRO A 422 9.99 -34.74 -18.61
N ASN A 423 9.65 -35.37 -19.73
CA ASN A 423 10.60 -36.20 -20.45
C ASN A 423 11.41 -35.37 -21.48
N ILE A 424 12.52 -35.93 -21.98
CA ILE A 424 13.41 -35.20 -22.92
C ILE A 424 12.71 -34.80 -24.22
N SER A 425 11.68 -35.53 -24.66
CA SER A 425 10.94 -35.23 -25.88
C SER A 425 10.07 -33.98 -25.70
N GLU A 426 9.38 -33.86 -24.56
CA GLU A 426 8.60 -32.68 -24.19
C GLU A 426 9.48 -31.43 -24.07
N PHE A 427 10.61 -31.58 -23.36
CA PHE A 427 11.61 -30.52 -23.24
C PHE A 427 12.09 -30.02 -24.61
N ASN A 428 12.48 -30.93 -25.51
CA ASN A 428 12.97 -30.59 -26.85
C ASN A 428 11.91 -29.93 -27.74
N LYS A 429 10.61 -30.17 -27.49
CA LYS A 429 9.53 -29.48 -28.23
C LYS A 429 9.46 -28.00 -27.85
N ILE A 430 9.61 -27.70 -26.56
CA ILE A 430 9.53 -26.33 -26.05
C ILE A 430 10.79 -25.54 -26.37
N GLN A 431 11.96 -26.18 -26.32
CA GLN A 431 13.22 -25.51 -26.66
C GLN A 431 13.28 -25.03 -28.13
N LYS A 432 12.48 -25.62 -29.02
CA LYS A 432 12.42 -25.26 -30.45
C LYS A 432 11.38 -24.19 -30.78
N GLN A 433 10.55 -23.80 -29.81
CA GLN A 433 9.58 -22.72 -29.91
C GLN A 433 10.24 -21.41 -29.49
#